data_AF-A0A0J6FFY1-F1
#
_entry.id   AF-A0A0J6FFY1-F1
#
_cell.length_a   1.000
_cell.length_b   1.000
_cell.length_c   1.000
_cell.angle_alpha   90.00
_cell.angle_beta   90.00
_cell.angle_gamma   90.00
#
_symmetry.space_group_name_H-M   'P 1'
#
loop_
_entity.id
_entity.type
_entity.pdbx_description
1 polymer ?
#
loop_
_entity_poly.entity_id
_entity_poly.type
_entity_poly.pdbx_seq_one_letter_code
_entity_poly.pdbx_strand_id
1 'polypeptide(L)'
;MPVYLLPNASRPMFCHLHQLENWSTPTDISRGRTYTNADSFYLDLLAVHDNYLLYQGNAAVHEIDARSQAKDLVLMKALLHQFTNRHVCEGPFVMQLTNMHSSNIPVDEDWNINYIIDLEWACSLLLENLRPPFWLTGTGVDEIEGREEYEQFVVCYD
;
A
#
# COMPACT_ATOMS: atom_id res chain seq x y z
N MET A 1 23.55 13.32 -1.17
CA MET A 1 22.18 13.83 -1.11
C MET A 1 21.77 13.90 0.34
N PRO A 2 21.23 15.02 0.86
CA PRO A 2 20.77 15.06 2.23
C PRO A 2 19.47 14.25 2.31
N VAL A 3 19.46 13.24 3.17
CA VAL A 3 18.24 12.53 3.57
C VAL A 3 17.47 13.50 4.45
N TYR A 4 16.51 14.20 3.86
CA TYR A 4 15.52 14.96 4.63
C TYR A 4 14.57 13.93 5.23
N LEU A 5 14.81 13.56 6.49
CA LEU A 5 13.74 13.04 7.34
C LEU A 5 12.67 14.13 7.40
N LEU A 6 11.59 13.96 6.64
CA LEU A 6 10.49 14.91 6.64
C LEU A 6 9.91 14.97 8.06
N PRO A 7 9.87 16.15 8.70
CA PRO A 7 9.35 16.28 10.05
C PRO A 7 7.86 15.93 10.04
N ASN A 8 7.51 14.83 10.73
CA ASN A 8 6.19 14.42 11.20
C ASN A 8 4.98 15.03 10.45
N ALA A 9 4.53 14.37 9.40
CA ALA A 9 3.17 14.54 8.87
C ALA A 9 2.33 13.38 9.39
N SER A 10 1.21 13.68 10.06
CA SER A 10 0.26 12.69 10.63
C SER A 10 -0.52 11.89 9.57
N ARG A 11 -0.05 11.92 8.31
CA ARG A 11 -0.65 11.30 7.15
C ARG A 11 0.06 9.97 6.84
N PRO A 12 -0.70 8.90 6.52
CA PRO A 12 -0.12 7.68 6.03
C PRO A 12 0.80 7.90 4.83
N MET A 13 2.04 7.39 4.90
CA MET A 13 3.06 7.57 3.86
C MET A 13 3.38 6.24 3.20
N PHE A 14 2.76 5.99 2.05
CA PHE A 14 3.20 4.92 1.14
C PHE A 14 4.22 5.48 0.16
N CYS A 15 5.23 4.66 -0.18
CA CYS A 15 6.20 5.00 -1.22
C CYS A 15 5.51 5.44 -2.52
N HIS A 16 4.46 4.71 -2.92
CA HIS A 16 3.71 5.05 -4.12
C HIS A 16 3.02 6.43 -4.06
N LEU A 17 2.37 6.76 -2.93
CA LEU A 17 1.74 8.08 -2.76
C LEU A 17 2.78 9.20 -2.84
N HIS A 18 3.97 8.98 -2.27
CA HIS A 18 5.07 9.94 -2.33
C HIS A 18 5.61 10.12 -3.76
N GLN A 19 5.64 9.06 -4.58
CA GLN A 19 6.02 9.16 -6.00
C GLN A 19 5.02 10.03 -6.78
N LEU A 20 3.71 9.83 -6.59
CA LEU A 20 2.67 10.63 -7.24
C LEU A 20 2.79 12.12 -6.84
N GLU A 21 3.05 12.42 -5.57
CA GLU A 21 3.33 13.78 -5.11
C GLU A 21 4.56 14.39 -5.78
N ASN A 22 5.65 13.63 -5.88
CA ASN A 22 6.87 14.08 -6.54
C ASN A 22 6.67 14.35 -8.03
N TRP A 23 5.73 13.65 -8.67
CA TRP A 23 5.28 13.93 -10.03
C TRP A 23 4.30 15.10 -10.15
N SER A 24 4.13 15.87 -9.07
CA SER A 24 3.25 17.03 -9.00
C SER A 24 1.77 16.69 -9.21
N THR A 25 1.36 15.45 -8.92
CA THR A 25 -0.06 15.09 -8.89
C THR A 25 -0.73 15.74 -7.69
N PRO A 26 -1.83 16.48 -7.88
CA PRO A 26 -2.63 16.99 -6.76
C PRO A 26 -3.15 15.80 -5.93
N THR A 27 -2.79 15.73 -4.65
CA THR A 27 -3.32 14.68 -3.78
C THR A 27 -4.64 15.07 -3.13
N ASP A 28 -4.91 16.36 -2.98
CA ASP A 28 -6.02 16.92 -2.19
C ASP A 28 -6.08 16.48 -0.70
N ILE A 29 -5.17 15.59 -0.27
CA ILE A 29 -4.99 15.19 1.13
C ILE A 29 -4.13 16.21 1.88
N SER A 30 -4.69 16.86 2.89
CA SER A 30 -3.96 17.74 3.80
C SER A 30 -2.79 17.04 4.50
N ARG A 31 -1.65 17.72 4.66
CA ARG A 31 -0.46 17.19 5.37
C ARG A 31 -0.74 16.82 6.84
N GLY A 32 -1.73 17.46 7.46
CA GLY A 32 -2.16 17.17 8.83
C GLY A 32 -3.31 16.16 8.93
N ARG A 33 -3.71 15.52 7.82
CA ARG A 33 -4.81 14.57 7.79
C ARG A 33 -4.42 13.30 8.54
N THR A 34 -5.19 12.96 9.56
CA THR A 34 -5.19 11.64 10.18
C THR A 34 -6.53 10.98 9.91
N TYR A 35 -6.50 9.71 9.54
CA TYR A 35 -7.69 8.94 9.28
C TYR A 35 -8.16 8.24 10.54
N THR A 36 -9.48 8.25 10.74
CA THR A 36 -10.16 7.49 11.81
C THR A 36 -11.09 6.45 11.22
N ASN A 37 -11.10 6.28 9.89
CA ASN A 37 -11.99 5.39 9.18
C ASN A 37 -11.31 4.87 7.89
N ALA A 38 -11.43 3.56 7.65
CA ALA A 38 -10.86 2.83 6.51
C ALA A 38 -11.30 3.41 5.17
N ASP A 39 -12.61 3.58 5.00
CA ASP A 39 -13.21 4.01 3.74
C ASP A 39 -12.68 5.40 3.35
N SER A 40 -12.61 6.33 4.31
CA SER A 40 -12.05 7.66 4.06
C SER A 40 -10.58 7.62 3.65
N PHE A 41 -9.81 6.69 4.21
CA PHE A 41 -8.41 6.49 3.86
C PHE A 41 -8.25 5.92 2.44
N TYR A 42 -9.00 4.87 2.09
CA TYR A 42 -8.92 4.27 0.77
C TYR A 42 -9.49 5.15 -0.34
N LEU A 43 -10.60 5.85 -0.07
CA LEU A 43 -11.19 6.78 -1.04
C LEU A 43 -10.24 7.94 -1.36
N ASP A 44 -9.54 8.48 -0.36
CA ASP A 44 -8.54 9.53 -0.57
C ASP A 44 -7.35 8.99 -1.39
N LEU A 45 -6.89 7.75 -1.15
CA LEU A 45 -5.85 7.12 -1.99
C LEU A 45 -6.31 6.97 -3.44
N LEU A 46 -7.52 6.45 -3.67
CA LEU A 46 -8.09 6.27 -5.02
C LEU A 46 -8.30 7.61 -5.73
N ALA A 47 -8.63 8.68 -5.00
CA ALA A 47 -8.75 10.03 -5.54
C ALA A 47 -7.40 10.55 -6.06
N VAL A 48 -6.28 10.24 -5.41
CA VAL A 48 -4.95 10.60 -5.92
C VAL A 48 -4.68 9.92 -7.27
N HIS A 49 -5.09 8.67 -7.44
CA HIS A 49 -4.95 7.97 -8.71
C HIS A 49 -5.87 8.55 -9.80
N ASP A 50 -7.09 9.00 -9.47
CA ASP A 50 -7.89 9.75 -10.45
C ASP A 50 -7.16 11.01 -10.90
N ASN A 51 -6.62 11.78 -9.93
CA ASN A 51 -5.89 13.00 -10.21
C ASN A 51 -4.64 12.72 -11.05
N TYR A 52 -3.94 11.61 -10.80
CA TYR A 52 -2.83 11.19 -11.64
C TYR A 52 -3.29 10.98 -13.09
N LEU A 53 -4.37 10.21 -13.31
CA LEU A 53 -4.90 9.94 -14.65
C LEU A 53 -5.44 11.20 -15.35
N LEU A 54 -5.96 12.16 -14.58
CA LEU A 54 -6.54 13.41 -15.10
C LEU A 54 -5.48 14.46 -15.44
N TYR A 55 -4.46 14.62 -14.61
CA TYR A 55 -3.51 15.74 -14.70
C TYR A 55 -2.16 15.34 -15.27
N GLN A 56 -1.79 14.06 -15.24
CA GLN A 56 -0.50 13.62 -15.76
C GLN A 56 -0.62 13.12 -17.20
N GLY A 57 -0.02 13.86 -18.15
CA GLY A 57 -0.13 13.57 -19.58
C GLY A 57 0.50 12.24 -20.01
N ASN A 58 1.42 11.69 -19.20
CA ASN A 58 2.04 10.39 -19.40
C ASN A 58 1.54 9.32 -18.40
N ALA A 59 0.34 9.51 -17.82
CA ALA A 59 -0.25 8.53 -16.90
C ALA A 59 -0.56 7.17 -17.55
N ALA A 60 -0.74 7.14 -18.87
CA ALA A 60 -1.02 5.93 -19.62
C ALA A 60 -0.20 5.88 -20.92
N VAL A 61 0.16 4.66 -21.33
CA VAL A 61 0.94 4.40 -22.54
C VAL A 61 0.08 4.56 -23.80
N HIS A 62 -1.18 4.12 -23.74
CA HIS A 62 -2.14 4.19 -24.84
C HIS A 62 -3.60 4.14 -24.35
N GLU A 63 -4.56 4.33 -25.26
CA GLU A 63 -5.99 4.41 -24.95
C GLU A 63 -6.52 3.19 -24.16
N ILE A 64 -6.10 1.97 -24.52
CA ILE A 64 -6.54 0.75 -23.82
C ILE A 64 -6.04 0.71 -22.37
N ASP A 65 -4.86 1.25 -22.11
CA ASP A 65 -4.25 1.31 -20.78
C ASP A 65 -5.00 2.36 -19.93
N ALA A 66 -5.20 3.56 -20.49
CA ALA A 66 -6.00 4.60 -19.85
C ALA A 66 -7.42 4.14 -19.48
N ARG A 67 -8.10 3.42 -20.41
CA ARG A 67 -9.43 2.85 -20.16
C ARG A 67 -9.41 1.76 -19.09
N SER A 68 -8.37 0.93 -19.08
CA SER A 68 -8.22 -0.13 -18.08
C SER A 68 -8.02 0.46 -16.69
N GLN A 69 -7.09 1.40 -16.53
CA GLN A 69 -6.86 2.11 -15.27
C GLN A 69 -8.12 2.84 -14.78
N ALA A 70 -8.83 3.57 -15.65
CA ALA A 70 -10.08 4.24 -15.29
C ALA A 70 -11.17 3.26 -14.84
N LYS A 71 -11.32 2.14 -15.56
CA LYS A 71 -12.26 1.06 -15.21
C LYS A 71 -11.89 0.44 -13.86
N ASP A 72 -10.62 0.19 -13.61
CA ASP A 72 -10.13 -0.38 -12.35
C ASP A 72 -10.39 0.59 -11.18
N LEU A 73 -10.16 1.90 -11.35
CA LEU A 73 -10.49 2.92 -10.34
C LEU A 73 -11.99 2.97 -10.00
N VAL A 74 -12.85 2.93 -11.02
CA VAL A 74 -14.31 2.88 -10.81
C VAL A 74 -14.70 1.60 -10.07
N LEU A 75 -14.13 0.47 -10.45
CA LEU A 75 -14.42 -0.81 -9.83
C LEU A 75 -13.94 -0.87 -8.37
N MET A 76 -12.72 -0.41 -8.08
CA MET A 76 -12.18 -0.35 -6.71
C MET A 76 -13.05 0.52 -5.80
N LYS A 77 -13.55 1.66 -6.28
CA LYS A 77 -14.49 2.50 -5.53
C LYS A 77 -15.83 1.81 -5.30
N ALA A 78 -16.39 1.17 -6.32
CA ALA A 78 -17.68 0.49 -6.22
C ALA A 78 -17.63 -0.74 -5.29
N LEU A 79 -16.52 -1.46 -5.31
CA LEU A 79 -16.32 -2.68 -4.55
C LEU A 79 -15.60 -2.47 -3.22
N LEU A 80 -15.29 -1.22 -2.82
CA LEU A 80 -14.51 -0.93 -1.62
C LEU A 80 -15.04 -1.65 -0.37
N HIS A 81 -16.37 -1.68 -0.22
CA HIS A 81 -17.08 -2.36 0.86
C HIS A 81 -16.80 -3.88 0.98
N GLN A 82 -16.29 -4.51 -0.07
CA GLN A 82 -15.88 -5.93 -0.07
C GLN A 82 -14.44 -6.11 0.46
N PHE A 83 -13.63 -5.06 0.40
CA PHE A 83 -12.23 -5.06 0.82
C PHE A 83 -12.03 -4.40 2.19
N THR A 84 -13.04 -3.71 2.71
CA THR A 84 -13.04 -3.09 4.04
C THR A 84 -14.01 -3.81 4.97
N ASN A 85 -13.61 -4.08 6.21
CA ASN A 85 -14.55 -4.62 7.19
C ASN A 85 -15.23 -3.51 8.00
N ARG A 86 -16.53 -3.29 7.75
CA ARG A 86 -17.36 -2.27 8.44
C ARG A 86 -17.34 -2.35 9.97
N HIS A 87 -17.02 -3.51 10.55
CA HIS A 87 -17.01 -3.71 12.00
C HIS A 87 -15.69 -3.25 12.65
N VAL A 88 -14.64 -3.06 11.86
CA VAL A 88 -13.31 -2.59 12.31
C VAL A 88 -12.81 -1.41 11.47
N CYS A 89 -13.67 -0.80 10.65
CA CYS A 89 -13.28 0.28 9.76
C CYS A 89 -12.83 1.52 10.54
N GLU A 90 -13.26 1.70 11.79
CA GLU A 90 -12.83 2.80 12.65
C GLU A 90 -11.52 2.53 13.41
N GLY A 91 -10.94 1.33 13.24
CA GLY A 91 -9.65 0.95 13.82
C GLY A 91 -9.67 -0.40 14.56
N PRO A 92 -8.59 -0.72 15.29
CA PRO A 92 -7.47 0.16 15.62
C PRO A 92 -6.53 0.42 14.42
N PHE A 93 -5.88 1.59 14.44
CA PHE A 93 -4.72 1.85 13.59
C PHE A 93 -3.45 1.46 14.34
N VAL A 94 -2.58 0.69 13.71
CA VAL A 94 -1.33 0.19 14.28
C VAL A 94 -0.15 0.59 13.40
N MET A 95 1.02 0.79 14.00
CA MET A 95 2.25 1.03 13.23
C MET A 95 2.60 -0.23 12.43
N GLN A 96 2.78 -0.08 11.12
CA GLN A 96 3.15 -1.13 10.19
C GLN A 96 4.38 -0.72 9.39
N LEU A 97 5.20 -1.70 9.02
CA LEU A 97 6.35 -1.51 8.15
C LEU A 97 5.93 -1.88 6.72
N THR A 98 5.63 -0.90 5.87
CA THR A 98 5.03 -1.19 4.56
C THR A 98 6.04 -1.62 3.50
N ASN A 99 7.34 -1.46 3.76
CA ASN A 99 8.44 -1.86 2.87
C ASN A 99 9.22 -3.07 3.41
N MET A 100 8.51 -4.05 3.98
CA MET A 100 9.16 -5.27 4.48
C MET A 100 9.50 -6.19 3.31
N HIS A 101 10.80 -6.45 3.15
CA HIS A 101 11.32 -7.46 2.23
C HIS A 101 12.55 -8.15 2.83
N SER A 102 12.92 -9.31 2.29
CA SER A 102 14.01 -10.13 2.85
C SER A 102 15.34 -9.40 3.03
N SER A 103 15.73 -8.46 2.15
CA SER A 103 17.00 -7.73 2.33
C SER A 103 16.95 -6.65 3.41
N ASN A 104 15.76 -6.28 3.88
CA ASN A 104 15.58 -5.39 5.03
C ASN A 104 15.61 -6.13 6.38
N ILE A 105 15.78 -7.46 6.37
CA ILE A 105 15.78 -8.33 7.56
C ILE A 105 17.07 -9.17 7.60
N PRO A 106 18.20 -8.57 7.99
CA PRO A 106 19.43 -9.32 8.20
C PRO A 106 19.29 -10.33 9.36
N VAL A 107 19.78 -11.54 9.12
CA VAL A 107 19.81 -12.65 10.08
C VAL A 107 21.25 -13.10 10.35
N ASP A 108 21.50 -13.72 11.51
CA ASP A 108 22.78 -14.40 11.78
C ASP A 108 22.82 -15.84 11.24
N GLU A 109 23.93 -16.54 11.52
CA GLU A 109 24.18 -17.93 11.13
C GLU A 109 23.14 -18.91 11.68
N ASP A 110 22.47 -18.57 12.78
CA ASP A 110 21.44 -19.36 13.44
C ASP A 110 20.02 -18.92 13.03
N TRP A 111 19.88 -18.07 12.00
CA TRP A 111 18.62 -17.50 11.50
C TRP A 111 17.88 -16.57 12.48
N ASN A 112 18.55 -16.02 13.49
CA ASN A 112 17.93 -15.01 14.35
C ASN A 112 17.89 -13.64 13.65
N ILE A 113 16.75 -12.97 13.73
CA ILE A 113 16.60 -11.59 13.25
C ILE A 113 17.30 -10.65 14.24
N ASN A 114 18.43 -10.09 13.83
CA ASN A 114 19.20 -9.16 14.68
C ASN A 114 18.79 -7.71 14.50
N TYR A 115 18.40 -7.33 13.28
CA TYR A 115 18.02 -5.97 12.95
C TYR A 115 16.89 -5.97 11.92
N ILE A 116 16.12 -4.88 11.92
CA ILE A 116 15.24 -4.51 10.81
C ILE A 116 15.70 -3.13 10.35
N ILE A 117 16.01 -3.00 9.07
CA ILE A 117 16.54 -1.77 8.48
C ILE A 117 15.52 -1.16 7.50
N ASP A 118 15.83 0.02 6.97
CA ASP A 118 15.01 0.71 5.96
C ASP A 118 13.55 0.98 6.41
N LEU A 119 13.43 1.62 7.57
CA LEU A 119 12.15 1.90 8.25
C LEU A 119 11.47 3.20 7.79
N GLU A 120 11.94 3.83 6.71
CA GLU A 120 11.45 5.15 6.27
C GLU A 120 9.98 5.14 5.83
N TRP A 121 9.45 3.95 5.49
CA TRP A 121 8.06 3.71 5.12
C TRP A 121 7.23 3.11 6.27
N ALA A 122 7.61 3.36 7.52
CA ALA A 122 6.78 3.01 8.67
C ALA A 122 5.55 3.92 8.75
N CYS A 123 4.36 3.33 8.92
CA CYS A 123 3.10 4.06 8.85
C CYS A 123 2.02 3.48 9.78
N SER A 124 1.22 4.34 10.42
CA SER A 124 0.00 3.90 11.13
C SER A 124 -1.11 3.58 10.13
N LEU A 125 -1.47 2.31 10.02
CA LEU A 125 -2.48 1.78 9.10
C LEU A 125 -3.52 0.95 9.85
N LEU A 126 -4.63 0.66 9.19
CA LEU A 126 -5.68 -0.20 9.74
C LEU A 126 -5.13 -1.59 10.05
N LEU A 127 -5.56 -2.16 11.17
CA LEU A 127 -5.18 -3.51 11.57
C LEU A 127 -5.45 -4.56 10.47
N GLU A 128 -6.48 -4.37 9.65
CA GLU A 128 -6.82 -5.26 8.53
C GLU A 128 -5.72 -5.35 7.45
N ASN A 129 -4.85 -4.33 7.35
CA ASN A 129 -3.71 -4.30 6.44
C ASN A 129 -2.50 -5.07 6.96
N LEU A 130 -2.49 -5.42 8.25
CA LEU A 130 -1.41 -6.19 8.84
C LEU A 130 -1.53 -7.64 8.39
N ARG A 131 -0.90 -7.95 7.27
CA ARG A 131 -0.79 -9.31 6.71
C ARG A 131 0.65 -9.78 6.76
N PRO A 132 0.89 -11.11 6.81
CA PRO A 132 2.22 -11.66 6.59
C PRO A 132 2.81 -11.13 5.27
N PRO A 133 4.14 -10.96 5.16
CA PRO A 133 4.72 -10.54 3.89
C PRO A 133 4.60 -11.62 2.80
N PHE A 134 4.22 -11.23 1.57
CA PHE A 134 3.94 -12.18 0.48
C PHE A 134 5.16 -12.92 -0.01
N TRP A 135 6.34 -12.30 0.09
CA TRP A 135 7.60 -12.95 -0.25
C TRP A 135 7.99 -14.08 0.71
N LEU A 136 7.28 -14.31 1.82
CA LEU A 136 7.54 -15.47 2.68
C LEU A 136 7.31 -16.80 1.98
N THR A 137 6.46 -16.84 0.95
CA THR A 137 6.25 -18.03 0.12
C THR A 137 7.42 -18.28 -0.84
N GLY A 138 8.29 -17.29 -1.04
CA GLY A 138 9.35 -17.31 -2.05
C GLY A 138 8.85 -17.07 -3.49
N THR A 139 7.56 -16.82 -3.68
CA THR A 139 6.89 -16.70 -4.99
C THR A 139 6.13 -15.37 -5.07
N GLY A 140 6.21 -14.67 -6.20
CA GLY A 140 5.42 -13.48 -6.47
C GLY A 140 3.92 -13.79 -6.47
N VAL A 141 3.06 -12.83 -6.08
CA VAL A 141 1.60 -13.06 -6.08
C VAL A 141 1.07 -13.36 -7.50
N ASP A 142 1.70 -12.78 -8.51
CA ASP A 142 1.45 -13.01 -9.93
C ASP A 142 2.05 -14.32 -10.46
N GLU A 143 2.90 -14.98 -9.68
CA GLU A 143 3.55 -16.25 -10.01
C GLU A 143 2.86 -17.45 -9.34
N ILE A 144 1.85 -17.23 -8.49
CA ILE A 144 1.08 -18.31 -7.84
C ILE A 144 0.22 -18.99 -8.91
N GLU A 145 0.59 -20.20 -9.30
CA GLU A 145 -0.09 -20.96 -10.34
C GLU A 145 -0.69 -22.27 -9.81
N GLY A 146 -1.92 -22.56 -10.26
CA GLY A 146 -2.60 -23.78 -9.90
C GLY A 146 -3.16 -23.80 -8.48
N ARG A 147 -3.82 -24.91 -8.15
CA ARG A 147 -4.59 -25.04 -6.91
C ARG A 147 -3.70 -25.17 -5.67
N GLU A 148 -2.63 -25.93 -5.77
CA GLU A 148 -1.80 -26.29 -4.61
C GLU A 148 -1.03 -25.10 -4.06
N GLU A 149 -0.41 -24.30 -4.94
CA GLU A 149 0.29 -23.07 -4.56
C GLU A 149 -0.68 -22.02 -3.99
N TYR A 150 -1.87 -21.91 -4.57
CA TYR A 150 -2.94 -21.06 -4.05
C TYR A 150 -3.40 -21.51 -2.66
N GLU A 151 -3.60 -22.82 -2.43
CA GLU A 151 -3.96 -23.35 -1.12
C GLU A 151 -2.88 -23.07 -0.07
N GLN A 152 -1.60 -23.21 -0.41
CA GLN A 152 -0.49 -22.84 0.48
C GLN A 152 -0.47 -21.34 0.81
N PHE A 153 -0.67 -20.48 -0.19
CA PHE A 153 -0.78 -19.04 0.02
C PHE A 153 -1.95 -18.71 0.97
N VAL A 154 -3.12 -19.30 0.76
CA VAL A 154 -4.30 -19.09 1.62
C VAL A 154 -4.01 -19.50 3.07
N VAL A 155 -3.37 -20.66 3.30
CA VAL A 155 -2.99 -21.10 4.66
C VAL A 155 -2.06 -20.11 5.37
N CYS A 156 -1.22 -19.40 4.63
CA CYS A 156 -0.35 -18.37 5.20
C CYS A 156 -1.07 -17.05 5.51
N TYR A 157 -2.30 -16.84 5.01
CA TYR A 157 -2.99 -15.55 5.01
C TYR A 157 -4.39 -15.53 5.67
N ASP A 158 -4.96 -16.70 5.91
CA ASP A 158 -6.16 -16.94 6.74
C ASP A 158 -5.81 -17.10 8.24
#